data_AF-A0A1J5Q585-F1
#
_entry.id   AF-A0A1J5Q585-F1
#
_cell.length_a   1.000
_cell.length_b   1.000
_cell.length_c   1.000
_cell.angle_alpha   90.00
_cell.angle_beta   90.00
_cell.angle_gamma   90.00
#
_symmetry.space_group_name_H-M   'P 1'
#
loop_
_entity.id
_entity.type
_entity.pdbx_description
1 polymer ?
#
loop_
_entity_poly.entity_id
_entity_poly.type
_entity_poly.pdbx_seq_one_letter_code
_entity_poly.pdbx_strand_id
1 'polypeptide(L)'
;MATDSRLPNWSRGHVATHIARNADALTNLCTWAKTGVPHLMYASREERDSEIEDGAKRNAADIVADVKESAARLSNAFAALTETELQTIIRTGPGGAGPSQPVSRIPWMRLREVEIHLVDLDLAPTFADTPIEYLTSLLAEVIPNFDASLAGLTLNCSEGSAFKIGDGDQVINGSTGDITAWLLGRANSDELARLSSDQEIPTPPKWL
;
A
#
# COMPACT_ATOMS: atom_id res chain seq x y z
N MET A 1 20.23 11.38 14.73
CA MET A 1 19.87 11.17 13.31
C MET A 1 18.51 10.49 13.28
N ALA A 2 17.70 10.72 12.25
CA ALA A 2 16.43 10.01 12.11
C ALA A 2 16.70 8.51 11.94
N THR A 3 15.87 7.65 12.55
CA THR A 3 16.00 6.20 12.41
C THR A 3 15.49 5.77 11.03
N ASP A 4 16.28 4.94 10.35
CA ASP A 4 15.93 4.41 9.03
C ASP A 4 14.70 3.50 9.08
N SER A 5 14.01 3.41 7.95
CA SER A 5 12.89 2.48 7.70
C SER A 5 13.38 1.31 6.81
N ARG A 6 12.50 0.35 6.47
CA ARG A 6 12.81 -0.69 5.47
C ARG A 6 12.87 -0.12 4.04
N LEU A 7 12.31 1.06 3.80
CA LEU A 7 12.29 1.67 2.47
C LEU A 7 13.61 2.42 2.18
N PRO A 8 14.21 2.21 0.99
CA PRO A 8 15.44 2.89 0.62
C PRO A 8 15.32 4.41 0.71
N ASN A 9 16.28 5.04 1.39
CA ASN A 9 16.37 6.49 1.61
C ASN A 9 15.24 7.11 2.44
N TRP A 10 14.35 6.31 3.04
CA TRP A 10 13.29 6.81 3.90
C TRP A 10 13.60 6.50 5.36
N SER A 11 13.50 7.53 6.20
CA SER A 11 13.43 7.35 7.65
C SER A 11 12.03 6.95 8.08
N ARG A 12 11.85 6.45 9.31
CA ARG A 12 10.52 6.24 9.90
C ARG A 12 9.64 7.50 9.89
N GLY A 13 10.27 8.67 9.99
CA GLY A 13 9.59 9.96 9.86
C GLY A 13 9.01 10.21 8.46
N HIS A 14 9.70 9.75 7.40
CA HIS A 14 9.19 9.81 6.03
C HIS A 14 7.98 8.89 5.86
N VAL A 15 8.08 7.63 6.32
CA VAL A 15 6.97 6.68 6.26
C VAL A 15 5.73 7.22 6.98
N ALA A 16 5.88 7.70 8.22
CA ALA A 16 4.77 8.23 8.99
C ALA A 16 4.18 9.52 8.36
N THR A 17 5.03 10.40 7.81
CA THR A 17 4.56 11.60 7.10
C THR A 17 3.80 11.22 5.82
N HIS A 18 4.29 10.24 5.06
CA HIS A 18 3.58 9.71 3.90
C HIS A 18 2.21 9.14 4.27
N ILE A 19 2.11 8.37 5.35
CA ILE A 19 0.82 7.85 5.86
C ILE A 19 -0.14 9.02 6.17
N ALA A 20 0.35 10.13 6.75
CA ALA A 20 -0.49 11.30 6.99
C ALA A 20 -0.94 11.99 5.70
N ARG A 21 -0.01 12.24 4.75
CA ARG A 21 -0.32 12.84 3.44
C ARG A 21 -1.23 11.97 2.58
N ASN A 22 -1.12 10.65 2.67
CA ASN A 22 -2.07 9.72 2.06
C ASN A 22 -3.49 9.90 2.61
N ALA A 23 -3.66 10.12 3.92
CA ALA A 23 -4.99 10.37 4.49
C ALA A 23 -5.58 11.71 4.03
N ASP A 24 -4.76 12.76 3.97
CA ASP A 24 -5.17 14.06 3.43
C ASP A 24 -5.57 13.94 1.94
N ALA A 25 -4.78 13.21 1.15
CA ALA A 25 -5.06 12.95 -0.26
C ALA A 25 -6.36 12.15 -0.49
N LEU A 26 -6.69 11.19 0.38
CA LEU A 26 -7.96 10.48 0.33
C LEU A 26 -9.13 11.38 0.80
N THR A 27 -8.88 12.28 1.76
CA THR A 27 -9.87 13.27 2.22
C THR A 27 -10.28 14.20 1.08
N ASN A 28 -9.32 14.62 0.24
CA ASN A 28 -9.59 15.39 -0.97
C ASN A 28 -10.58 14.68 -1.91
N LEU A 29 -10.47 13.36 -2.04
CA LEU A 29 -11.37 12.56 -2.88
C LEU A 29 -12.78 12.44 -2.28
N CYS A 30 -12.90 12.35 -0.95
CA CYS A 30 -14.19 12.47 -0.27
C CYS A 30 -14.82 13.85 -0.55
N THR A 31 -14.04 14.93 -0.50
CA THR A 31 -14.54 16.29 -0.83
C THR A 31 -14.97 16.38 -2.29
N TRP A 32 -14.26 15.77 -3.23
CA TRP A 32 -14.69 15.68 -4.63
C TRP A 32 -16.05 14.97 -4.71
N ALA A 33 -16.19 13.78 -4.14
CA ALA A 33 -17.48 13.06 -4.11
C ALA A 33 -18.61 13.91 -3.54
N LYS A 34 -18.34 14.61 -2.43
CA LYS A 34 -19.34 15.39 -1.71
C LYS A 34 -19.83 16.62 -2.48
N THR A 35 -18.93 17.27 -3.20
CA THR A 35 -19.20 18.57 -3.84
C THR A 35 -19.48 18.47 -5.34
N GLY A 36 -19.08 17.36 -5.96
CA GLY A 36 -19.06 17.21 -7.42
C GLY A 36 -17.95 18.01 -8.11
N VAL A 37 -17.13 18.77 -7.36
CA VAL A 37 -16.04 19.58 -7.91
C VAL A 37 -14.75 18.74 -7.89
N PRO A 38 -14.08 18.53 -9.04
CA PRO A 38 -12.85 17.75 -9.09
C PRO A 38 -11.78 18.24 -8.12
N HIS A 39 -11.28 17.32 -7.29
CA HIS A 39 -10.17 17.57 -6.38
C HIS A 39 -9.18 16.41 -6.45
N LEU A 40 -7.92 16.71 -6.77
CA LEU A 40 -6.89 15.68 -6.92
C LEU A 40 -6.41 15.18 -5.56
N MET A 41 -5.90 13.94 -5.53
CA MET A 41 -5.18 13.38 -4.38
C MET A 41 -3.97 14.24 -4.02
N TYR A 42 -3.13 14.50 -5.02
CA TYR A 42 -1.98 15.39 -4.97
C TYR A 42 -1.96 16.21 -6.25
N ALA A 43 -1.55 17.48 -6.22
CA ALA A 43 -1.51 18.27 -7.46
C ALA A 43 -0.42 17.74 -8.41
N SER A 44 0.74 17.35 -7.87
CA SER A 44 1.79 16.68 -8.63
C SER A 44 2.58 15.67 -7.79
N ARG A 45 3.50 14.94 -8.43
CA ARG A 45 4.43 14.04 -7.73
C ARG A 45 5.45 14.83 -6.92
N GLU A 46 5.95 15.92 -7.49
CA GLU A 46 6.97 16.77 -6.89
C GLU A 46 6.46 17.44 -5.62
N GLU A 47 5.21 17.93 -5.62
CA GLU A 47 4.59 18.50 -4.42
C GLU A 47 4.42 17.45 -3.33
N ARG A 48 3.89 16.27 -3.66
CA ARG A 48 3.77 15.14 -2.73
C ARG A 48 5.13 14.81 -2.10
N ASP A 49 6.16 14.67 -2.93
CA ASP A 49 7.48 14.26 -2.46
C ASP A 49 8.11 15.36 -1.58
N SER A 50 7.95 16.64 -1.94
CA SER A 50 8.39 17.78 -1.11
C SER A 50 7.69 17.83 0.24
N GLU A 51 6.38 17.60 0.29
CA GLU A 51 5.62 17.57 1.55
C GLU A 51 6.08 16.45 2.49
N ILE A 52 6.45 15.29 1.93
CA ILE A 52 6.99 14.16 2.69
C ILE A 52 8.37 14.51 3.24
N GLU A 53 9.27 15.03 2.41
CA GLU A 53 10.62 15.43 2.80
C GLU A 53 10.62 16.49 3.90
N ASP A 54 9.78 17.51 3.78
CA ASP A 54 9.69 18.56 4.79
C ASP A 54 8.99 18.09 6.06
N GLY A 55 7.93 17.31 5.93
CA GLY A 55 7.20 16.77 7.07
C GLY A 55 8.03 15.78 7.89
N ALA A 56 8.93 15.02 7.26
CA ALA A 56 9.80 14.07 7.93
C ALA A 56 10.86 14.71 8.86
N LYS A 57 11.12 16.01 8.71
CA LYS A 57 12.08 16.78 9.52
C LYS A 57 11.48 17.28 10.85
N ARG A 58 10.17 17.16 11.04
CA ARG A 58 9.47 17.54 12.28
C ARG A 58 9.89 16.62 13.43
N ASN A 59 9.60 17.04 14.66
CA ASN A 59 9.82 16.17 15.81
C ASN A 59 8.79 15.02 15.82
N ALA A 60 9.12 13.93 16.51
CA ALA A 60 8.30 12.72 16.50
C ALA A 60 6.87 12.92 17.06
N ALA A 61 6.70 13.80 18.07
CA ALA A 61 5.39 14.06 18.65
C ALA A 61 4.45 14.74 17.63
N ASP A 62 4.99 15.70 16.85
CA ASP A 62 4.23 16.39 15.80
C ASP A 62 3.85 15.42 14.66
N ILE A 63 4.76 14.52 14.26
CA ILE A 63 4.47 13.52 13.22
C ILE A 63 3.37 12.56 13.69
N VAL A 64 3.45 12.08 14.94
CA VAL A 64 2.42 11.20 15.51
C VAL A 64 1.07 11.91 15.64
N ALA A 65 1.06 13.17 16.05
CA ALA A 65 -0.16 13.97 16.08
C ALA A 65 -0.77 14.11 14.67
N ASP A 66 0.05 14.43 13.67
CA ASP A 66 -0.39 14.58 12.28
C ASP A 66 -0.99 13.29 11.69
N VAL A 67 -0.38 12.12 11.97
CA VAL A 67 -0.94 10.82 11.57
C VAL A 67 -2.34 10.60 12.18
N LYS A 68 -2.53 10.94 13.46
CA LYS A 68 -3.81 10.78 14.15
C LYS A 68 -4.87 11.75 13.62
N GLU A 69 -4.50 13.01 13.46
CA GLU A 69 -5.39 14.06 13.01
C GLU A 69 -5.82 13.86 11.55
N SER A 70 -4.89 13.51 10.67
CA SER A 70 -5.20 13.21 9.25
C SER A 70 -6.09 11.98 9.12
N ALA A 71 -5.86 10.93 9.92
CA ALA A 71 -6.76 9.77 9.98
C ALA A 71 -8.17 10.14 10.45
N ALA A 72 -8.29 10.99 11.49
CA ALA A 72 -9.58 11.47 11.98
C ALA A 72 -10.31 12.32 10.92
N ARG A 73 -9.60 13.21 10.20
CA ARG A 73 -10.16 13.98 9.08
C ARG A 73 -10.71 13.07 8.00
N LEU A 74 -9.94 12.08 7.57
CA LEU A 74 -10.38 11.11 6.56
C LEU A 74 -11.61 10.33 7.04
N SER A 75 -11.59 9.82 8.27
CA SER A 75 -12.71 9.07 8.85
C SER A 75 -13.99 9.89 8.87
N ASN A 76 -13.91 11.17 9.29
CA ASN A 76 -15.06 12.06 9.32
C ASN A 76 -15.57 12.40 7.90
N ALA A 77 -14.65 12.69 6.97
CA ALA A 77 -15.01 13.02 5.59
C ALA A 77 -15.68 11.83 4.88
N PHE A 78 -15.17 10.62 5.08
CA PHE A 78 -15.75 9.40 4.51
C PHE A 78 -17.11 9.08 5.11
N ALA A 79 -17.26 9.20 6.44
CA ALA A 79 -18.53 8.95 7.13
C ALA A 79 -19.65 9.94 6.75
N ALA A 80 -19.30 11.12 6.22
CA ALA A 80 -20.27 12.12 5.77
C ALA A 80 -20.82 11.85 4.35
N LEU A 81 -20.32 10.83 3.66
CA LEU A 81 -20.75 10.47 2.31
C LEU A 81 -22.08 9.70 2.33
N THR A 82 -22.95 10.03 1.38
CA THR A 82 -24.18 9.29 1.09
C THR A 82 -23.90 8.10 0.16
N GLU A 83 -24.84 7.17 0.05
CA GLU A 83 -24.72 6.04 -0.88
C GLU A 83 -24.45 6.49 -2.32
N THR A 84 -25.11 7.54 -2.78
CA THR A 84 -24.86 8.11 -4.12
C THR A 84 -23.44 8.66 -4.24
N GLU A 85 -22.96 9.38 -3.23
CA GLU A 85 -21.62 9.98 -3.22
C GLU A 85 -20.52 8.90 -3.20
N LEU A 86 -20.76 7.76 -2.53
CA LEU A 86 -19.86 6.61 -2.51
C LEU A 86 -19.65 5.98 -3.90
N GLN A 87 -20.62 6.12 -4.80
CA GLN A 87 -20.52 5.64 -6.19
C GLN A 87 -19.84 6.64 -7.14
N THR A 88 -19.44 7.82 -6.64
CA THR A 88 -18.75 8.83 -7.47
C THR A 88 -17.43 8.29 -7.96
N ILE A 89 -17.18 8.40 -9.27
CA ILE A 89 -15.92 7.99 -9.89
C ILE A 89 -14.88 9.10 -9.72
N ILE A 90 -13.79 8.77 -9.04
CA ILE A 90 -12.63 9.63 -8.81
C ILE A 90 -11.42 9.14 -9.59
N ARG A 91 -10.42 10.00 -9.78
CA ARG A 91 -9.10 9.63 -10.31
C ARG A 91 -8.08 9.63 -9.19
N THR A 92 -7.25 8.58 -9.14
CA THR A 92 -6.26 8.40 -8.07
C THR A 92 -4.84 8.74 -8.50
N GLY A 93 -3.92 8.76 -7.53
CA GLY A 93 -2.51 9.05 -7.75
C GLY A 93 -2.19 10.54 -8.01
N PRO A 94 -0.89 10.90 -8.06
CA PRO A 94 -0.46 12.27 -8.30
C PRO A 94 -0.92 12.78 -9.67
N GLY A 95 -1.45 14.00 -9.73
CA GLY A 95 -1.99 14.58 -10.97
C GLY A 95 -3.19 13.81 -11.55
N GLY A 96 -3.79 12.88 -10.80
CA GLY A 96 -4.85 12.00 -11.29
C GLY A 96 -4.39 10.96 -12.31
N ALA A 97 -3.10 10.63 -12.35
CA ALA A 97 -2.53 9.69 -13.33
C ALA A 97 -2.87 8.21 -13.07
N GLY A 98 -3.39 7.88 -11.89
CA GLY A 98 -3.82 6.53 -11.51
C GLY A 98 -5.21 6.16 -12.05
N PRO A 99 -5.66 4.93 -11.74
CA PRO A 99 -6.94 4.43 -12.23
C PRO A 99 -8.13 5.22 -11.68
N SER A 100 -9.20 5.23 -12.47
CA SER A 100 -10.51 5.71 -12.03
C SER A 100 -11.21 4.63 -11.22
N GLN A 101 -11.76 4.98 -10.06
CA GLN A 101 -12.46 4.05 -9.17
C GLN A 101 -13.55 4.75 -8.35
N PRO A 102 -14.56 4.03 -7.85
CA PRO A 102 -15.56 4.64 -6.98
C PRO A 102 -14.96 5.01 -5.62
N VAL A 103 -15.49 6.07 -4.99
CA VAL A 103 -15.07 6.50 -3.65
C VAL A 103 -15.27 5.42 -2.58
N SER A 104 -16.20 4.50 -2.79
CA SER A 104 -16.37 3.29 -1.96
C SER A 104 -15.10 2.42 -1.84
N ARG A 105 -14.09 2.57 -2.72
CA ARG A 105 -12.78 1.91 -2.60
C ARG A 105 -11.84 2.51 -1.56
N ILE A 106 -12.10 3.71 -1.06
CA ILE A 106 -11.18 4.43 -0.14
C ILE A 106 -10.82 3.60 1.11
N PRO A 107 -11.73 2.91 1.81
CA PRO A 107 -11.38 2.11 2.98
C PRO A 107 -10.33 1.03 2.66
N TRP A 108 -10.49 0.34 1.52
CA TRP A 108 -9.53 -0.65 1.07
C TRP A 108 -8.19 -0.02 0.69
N MET A 109 -8.20 1.10 -0.05
CA MET A 109 -6.99 1.83 -0.39
C MET A 109 -6.23 2.27 0.86
N ARG A 110 -6.95 2.77 1.87
CA ARG A 110 -6.35 3.24 3.13
C ARG A 110 -5.79 2.08 3.95
N LEU A 111 -6.54 0.99 4.07
CA LEU A 111 -6.09 -0.20 4.78
C LEU A 111 -4.79 -0.72 4.16
N ARG A 112 -4.74 -0.81 2.82
CA ARG A 112 -3.56 -1.23 2.08
C ARG A 112 -2.32 -0.40 2.41
N GLU A 113 -2.45 0.92 2.37
CA GLU A 113 -1.34 1.83 2.68
C GLU A 113 -0.87 1.67 4.12
N VAL A 114 -1.78 1.54 5.08
CA VAL A 114 -1.42 1.40 6.50
C VAL A 114 -0.73 0.05 6.76
N GLU A 115 -1.32 -1.06 6.34
CA GLU A 115 -0.79 -2.40 6.62
C GLU A 115 0.59 -2.61 5.98
N ILE A 116 0.79 -2.17 4.74
CA ILE A 116 2.10 -2.25 4.08
C ILE A 116 3.13 -1.39 4.81
N HIS A 117 2.77 -0.15 5.12
CA HIS A 117 3.73 0.79 5.71
C HIS A 117 3.98 0.55 7.20
N LEU A 118 3.14 -0.23 7.89
CA LEU A 118 3.49 -0.76 9.22
C LEU A 118 4.72 -1.67 9.15
N VAL A 119 4.81 -2.54 8.14
CA VAL A 119 6.01 -3.35 7.89
C VAL A 119 7.20 -2.43 7.56
N ASP A 120 6.97 -1.41 6.72
CA ASP A 120 8.04 -0.49 6.29
C ASP A 120 8.63 0.33 7.45
N LEU A 121 7.89 0.56 8.54
CA LEU A 121 8.43 1.22 9.75
C LEU A 121 9.55 0.43 10.43
N ASP A 122 9.80 -0.82 10.04
CA ASP A 122 10.80 -1.70 10.66
C ASP A 122 10.54 -1.89 12.17
N LEU A 123 9.27 -2.05 12.51
CA LEU A 123 8.76 -2.34 13.83
C LEU A 123 7.75 -3.47 13.64
N ALA A 124 7.74 -4.47 14.53
CA ALA A 124 6.64 -5.45 14.52
C ALA A 124 5.30 -4.69 14.53
N PRO A 125 4.29 -5.09 13.75
CA PRO A 125 4.14 -6.36 13.02
C PRO A 125 4.84 -6.47 11.65
N THR A 126 5.06 -7.71 11.19
CA THR A 126 5.44 -8.09 9.82
C THR A 126 4.23 -8.61 9.04
N PHE A 127 4.37 -8.92 7.75
CA PHE A 127 3.30 -9.59 6.99
C PHE A 127 2.90 -10.96 7.57
N ALA A 128 3.77 -11.63 8.33
CA ALA A 128 3.42 -12.87 9.01
C ALA A 128 2.43 -12.66 10.18
N ASP A 129 2.32 -11.42 10.68
CA ASP A 129 1.43 -11.05 11.78
C ASP A 129 0.09 -10.46 11.28
N THR A 130 -0.06 -10.30 9.96
CA THR A 130 -1.25 -9.71 9.32
C THR A 130 -2.32 -10.79 9.07
N PRO A 131 -3.62 -10.49 9.24
CA PRO A 131 -4.70 -11.43 8.94
C PRO A 131 -4.62 -12.01 7.52
N ILE A 132 -4.75 -13.33 7.41
CA ILE A 132 -4.59 -14.08 6.15
C ILE A 132 -5.63 -13.65 5.12
N GLU A 133 -6.85 -13.30 5.54
CA GLU A 133 -7.92 -12.85 4.66
C GLU A 133 -7.58 -11.53 3.98
N TYR A 134 -6.93 -10.62 4.72
CA TYR A 134 -6.43 -9.37 4.17
C TYR A 134 -5.30 -9.63 3.17
N LEU A 135 -4.31 -10.46 3.52
CA LEU A 135 -3.19 -10.78 2.62
C LEU A 135 -3.67 -11.46 1.34
N THR A 136 -4.61 -12.39 1.45
CA THR A 136 -5.24 -13.07 0.31
C THR A 136 -5.92 -12.06 -0.62
N SER A 137 -6.65 -11.09 -0.05
CA SER A 137 -7.32 -10.03 -0.80
C SER A 137 -6.30 -9.06 -1.45
N LEU A 138 -5.21 -8.77 -0.75
CA LEU A 138 -4.12 -7.95 -1.24
C LEU A 138 -3.45 -8.63 -2.43
N LEU A 139 -3.04 -9.89 -2.29
CA LEU A 139 -2.46 -10.70 -3.36
C LEU A 139 -3.36 -10.71 -4.60
N ALA A 140 -4.66 -10.93 -4.43
CA ALA A 140 -5.63 -10.90 -5.53
C ALA A 140 -5.69 -9.54 -6.26
N GLU A 141 -5.52 -8.43 -5.54
CA GLU A 141 -5.48 -7.09 -6.15
C GLU A 141 -4.14 -6.79 -6.85
N VAL A 142 -3.02 -7.20 -6.26
CA VAL A 142 -1.70 -6.79 -6.76
C VAL A 142 -1.26 -7.62 -7.96
N ILE A 143 -1.57 -8.92 -7.96
CA ILE A 143 -1.12 -9.88 -8.98
C ILE A 143 -1.44 -9.44 -10.41
N PRO A 144 -2.65 -8.92 -10.73
CA PRO A 144 -2.96 -8.42 -12.06
C PRO A 144 -2.08 -7.26 -12.55
N ASN A 145 -1.33 -6.59 -11.67
CA ASN A 145 -0.44 -5.48 -12.04
C ASN A 145 0.96 -5.95 -12.46
N PHE A 146 1.29 -7.23 -12.27
CA PHE A 146 2.57 -7.79 -12.67
C PHE A 146 2.50 -8.32 -14.11
N ASP A 147 3.54 -8.03 -14.89
CA ASP A 147 3.61 -8.32 -16.32
C ASP A 147 4.37 -9.63 -16.61
N ALA A 148 4.88 -9.75 -17.85
CA ALA A 148 5.67 -10.89 -18.30
C ALA A 148 6.90 -11.20 -17.42
N SER A 149 7.41 -10.25 -16.63
CA SER A 149 8.57 -10.46 -15.74
C SER A 149 8.33 -11.50 -14.65
N LEU A 150 7.08 -11.68 -14.24
CA LEU A 150 6.65 -12.72 -13.30
C LEU A 150 5.70 -13.73 -13.94
N ALA A 151 5.51 -13.66 -15.26
CA ALA A 151 4.65 -14.61 -15.94
C ALA A 151 5.24 -16.01 -15.82
N GLY A 152 4.36 -16.94 -15.48
CA GLY A 152 4.69 -18.35 -15.39
C GLY A 152 4.76 -18.89 -13.95
N LEU A 153 4.36 -18.09 -12.96
CA LEU A 153 4.45 -18.46 -11.56
C LEU A 153 3.10 -18.93 -11.02
N THR A 154 3.13 -20.02 -10.24
CA THR A 154 2.07 -20.41 -9.32
C THR A 154 2.53 -20.14 -7.90
N LEU A 155 1.86 -19.20 -7.21
CA LEU A 155 2.13 -18.86 -5.81
C LEU A 155 1.25 -19.77 -4.93
N ASN A 156 1.87 -20.74 -4.26
CA ASN A 156 1.19 -21.70 -3.41
C ASN A 156 1.36 -21.32 -1.94
N CYS A 157 0.31 -20.78 -1.34
CA CYS A 157 0.32 -20.35 0.05
C CYS A 157 0.00 -21.52 0.98
N SER A 158 0.79 -21.71 2.03
CA SER A 158 0.64 -22.81 2.99
C SER A 158 -0.72 -22.85 3.71
N GLU A 159 -1.39 -21.70 3.77
CA GLU A 159 -2.70 -21.49 4.38
C GLU A 159 -3.87 -21.88 3.44
N GLY A 160 -3.56 -22.37 2.23
CA GLY A 160 -4.52 -23.03 1.34
C GLY A 160 -4.96 -22.22 0.11
N SER A 161 -4.51 -20.96 -0.01
CA SER A 161 -4.73 -20.15 -1.21
C SER A 161 -3.65 -20.42 -2.26
N ALA A 162 -4.02 -20.39 -3.53
CA ALA A 162 -3.08 -20.44 -4.64
C ALA A 162 -3.42 -19.37 -5.67
N PHE A 163 -2.40 -18.70 -6.20
CA PHE A 163 -2.55 -17.67 -7.22
C PHE A 163 -1.68 -17.99 -8.42
N LYS A 164 -2.10 -17.56 -9.60
CA LYS A 164 -1.33 -17.69 -10.83
C LYS A 164 -0.99 -16.32 -11.39
N ILE A 165 0.25 -16.17 -11.85
CA ILE A 165 0.69 -15.04 -12.66
C ILE A 165 0.93 -15.59 -14.07
N GLY A 166 -0.02 -15.40 -14.98
CA GLY A 166 -0.02 -16.07 -16.29
C GLY A 166 -0.26 -17.59 -16.18
N ASP A 167 0.31 -18.36 -17.12
CA ASP A 167 0.00 -19.79 -17.34
C ASP A 167 1.17 -20.74 -17.06
N GLY A 168 2.06 -20.46 -16.09
CA GLY A 168 3.27 -21.29 -15.94
C GLY A 168 3.31 -22.23 -14.74
N ASP A 169 4.33 -23.07 -14.85
CA ASP A 169 4.49 -24.30 -14.08
C ASP A 169 5.44 -24.15 -12.89
N GLN A 170 6.19 -23.04 -12.79
CA GLN A 170 7.09 -22.83 -11.65
C GLN A 170 6.25 -22.52 -10.42
N VAL A 171 6.36 -23.36 -9.40
CA VAL A 171 5.65 -23.19 -8.14
C VAL A 171 6.56 -22.52 -7.12
N ILE A 172 6.09 -21.43 -6.51
CA ILE A 172 6.70 -20.80 -5.34
C ILE A 172 5.82 -21.13 -4.13
N ASN A 173 6.38 -21.84 -3.16
CA ASN A 173 5.69 -22.24 -1.94
C ASN A 173 6.18 -21.39 -0.76
N GLY A 174 5.27 -20.99 0.12
CA GLY A 174 5.59 -20.24 1.33
C GLY A 174 4.35 -19.92 2.15
N SER A 175 4.51 -19.25 3.29
CA SER A 175 3.38 -18.64 3.98
C SER A 175 2.78 -17.51 3.13
N THR A 176 1.50 -17.20 3.35
CA THR A 176 0.85 -16.07 2.66
C THR A 176 1.58 -14.75 2.96
N GLY A 177 2.10 -14.62 4.19
CA GLY A 177 2.94 -13.49 4.61
C GLY A 177 4.27 -13.39 3.87
N ASP A 178 5.02 -14.50 3.75
CA ASP A 178 6.32 -14.52 3.06
C ASP A 178 6.15 -14.27 1.54
N ILE A 179 5.13 -14.87 0.93
CA ILE A 179 4.79 -14.64 -0.49
C ILE A 179 4.41 -13.18 -0.71
N THR A 180 3.62 -12.59 0.20
CA THR A 180 3.28 -11.16 0.12
C THR A 180 4.53 -10.29 0.28
N ALA A 181 5.36 -10.55 1.29
CA ALA A 181 6.60 -9.81 1.50
C ALA A 181 7.49 -9.85 0.26
N TRP A 182 7.68 -11.02 -0.34
CA TRP A 182 8.47 -11.18 -1.56
C TRP A 182 7.85 -10.43 -2.72
N LEU A 183 6.57 -10.69 -3.05
CA LEU A 183 5.90 -10.10 -4.21
C LEU A 183 5.88 -8.57 -4.15
N LEU A 184 5.76 -8.00 -2.96
CA LEU A 184 5.79 -6.56 -2.74
C LEU A 184 7.20 -5.97 -2.62
N GLY A 185 8.26 -6.75 -2.87
CA GLY A 185 9.65 -6.31 -2.82
C GLY A 185 10.14 -5.93 -1.41
N ARG A 186 9.51 -6.49 -0.38
CA ARG A 186 9.73 -6.17 1.04
C ARG A 186 10.36 -7.31 1.83
N ALA A 187 10.53 -8.50 1.26
CA ALA A 187 11.17 -9.63 1.92
C ALA A 187 12.66 -9.36 2.21
N ASN A 188 13.07 -9.58 3.47
CA ASN A 188 14.46 -9.67 3.86
C ASN A 188 15.05 -11.06 3.54
N SER A 189 16.35 -11.26 3.79
CA SER A 189 17.04 -12.51 3.49
C SER A 189 16.42 -13.74 4.19
N ASP A 190 15.93 -13.59 5.41
CA ASP A 190 15.31 -14.68 6.17
C ASP A 190 13.91 -15.01 5.62
N GLU A 191 13.10 -14.00 5.28
CA GLU A 191 11.80 -14.13 4.63
C GLU A 191 11.93 -14.81 3.25
N LEU A 192 12.94 -14.42 2.46
CA LEU A 192 13.23 -15.05 1.16
C LEU A 192 13.67 -16.51 1.33
N ALA A 193 14.48 -16.83 2.35
CA ALA A 193 14.94 -18.18 2.60
C ALA A 193 13.81 -19.14 3.04
N ARG A 194 12.64 -18.62 3.45
CA ARG A 194 11.44 -19.42 3.75
C ARG A 194 10.62 -19.78 2.52
N LEU A 195 10.86 -19.16 1.37
CA LEU A 195 10.24 -19.53 0.12
C LEU A 195 10.97 -20.72 -0.52
N SER A 196 10.22 -21.55 -1.25
CA SER A 196 10.79 -22.69 -1.97
C SER A 196 10.21 -22.84 -3.37
N SER A 197 11.07 -23.18 -4.33
CA SER A 197 10.74 -23.42 -5.72
C SER A 197 11.72 -24.45 -6.31
N ASP A 198 11.34 -25.13 -7.37
CA ASP A 198 12.19 -26.05 -8.14
C ASP A 198 13.20 -25.30 -9.04
N GLN A 199 12.98 -24.01 -9.23
CA GLN A 199 13.81 -23.09 -10.00
C GLN A 199 14.20 -21.87 -9.15
N GLU A 200 15.11 -21.04 -9.66
CA GLU A 200 15.48 -19.79 -9.00
C GLU A 200 14.25 -18.89 -8.84
N ILE A 201 14.05 -18.34 -7.64
CA ILE A 201 12.94 -17.42 -7.36
C ILE A 201 13.28 -16.06 -7.96
N PRO A 202 12.47 -15.53 -8.91
CA PRO A 202 12.78 -14.27 -9.56
C PRO A 202 12.63 -13.08 -8.60
N THR A 203 13.31 -11.98 -8.92
CA THR A 203 13.10 -10.70 -8.23
C THR A 203 11.88 -9.99 -8.84
N PRO A 204 10.83 -9.69 -8.06
CA PRO A 204 9.66 -8.99 -8.58
C PRO A 204 9.99 -7.53 -8.93
N PRO A 205 9.29 -6.93 -9.92
CA PRO A 205 9.43 -5.51 -10.19
C PRO A 205 8.92 -4.70 -9.00
N LYS A 206 9.39 -3.46 -8.89
CA LYS A 206 8.97 -2.57 -7.80
C LYS A 206 7.46 -2.32 -7.86
N TRP A 207 6.79 -2.48 -6.72
CA TRP A 207 5.38 -2.21 -6.56
C TRP A 207 5.16 -1.42 -5.27
N LEU A 208 4.46 -0.28 -5.40
CA LEU A 208 4.28 0.79 -4.39
C LEU A 208 5.59 1.23 -3.72
#